data_AF-A0A1C5QTW0-F1
#
_entry.id   AF-A0A1C5QTW0-F1
#
_cell.length_a   1.000
_cell.length_b   1.000
_cell.length_c   1.000
_cell.angle_alpha   90.00
_cell.angle_beta   90.00
_cell.angle_gamma   90.00
#
_symmetry.space_group_name_H-M   'P 1'
#
loop_
_entity.id
_entity.type
_entity.pdbx_description
1 polymer ?
#
loop_
_entity_poly.entity_id
_entity_poly.type
_entity_poly.pdbx_seq_one_letter_code
_entity_poly.pdbx_strand_id
1 'polypeptide(L)'
;MKRLSILGIIFTLMLNFNMTGCAKRNSEEVEKTTNESIQNTQSETEKANELSKDEYKDLLTKNYEKYLEPIDIKDESVDDLLDNNSNLNNEELIKNYENLLSDSKNNIESFKKSITGLKIIDSKLQELNSDLISYSDKAIEIIIKKQDDLNLKKEDLLKSDKNSLINYLDRKLDEIDNNDNIDDVLDKIEDLLGIDLSK
;
A
#
# COMPACT_ATOMS: atom_id res chain seq x y z
N MET A 1 -14.28 -10.30 8.39
CA MET A 1 -13.27 -11.38 8.29
C MET A 1 -12.02 -10.84 8.98
N LYS A 2 -11.14 -11.67 9.54
CA LYS A 2 -9.93 -11.15 10.19
C LYS A 2 -9.04 -10.60 9.09
N ARG A 3 -8.70 -9.31 9.13
CA ARG A 3 -7.56 -8.80 8.37
C ARG A 3 -6.35 -9.60 8.83
N LEU A 4 -5.70 -10.25 7.88
CA LEU A 4 -4.28 -10.44 8.02
C LEU A 4 -3.70 -9.02 8.04
N SER A 5 -2.84 -8.76 8.99
CA SER A 5 -2.23 -7.44 9.12
C SER A 5 -1.62 -7.07 7.75
N ILE A 6 -1.88 -5.88 7.19
CA ILE A 6 -1.18 -5.32 6.01
C ILE A 6 0.34 -5.39 6.21
N LEU A 7 0.77 -5.47 7.47
CA LEU A 7 2.14 -5.74 7.90
C LEU A 7 2.40 -7.19 8.34
N GLY A 8 1.37 -7.97 8.62
CA GLY A 8 1.44 -9.38 8.98
C GLY A 8 0.49 -10.25 8.16
N ILE A 9 1.10 -11.01 7.25
CA ILE A 9 0.60 -12.21 6.54
C ILE A 9 -0.11 -11.83 5.20
N ILE A 10 0.29 -12.28 4.00
CA ILE A 10 0.57 -13.63 3.44
C ILE A 10 -0.71 -14.40 3.01
N PHE A 11 -0.57 -15.10 1.87
CA PHE A 11 -1.51 -15.40 0.76
C PHE A 11 -2.98 -15.75 0.97
N THR A 12 -3.75 -15.30 -0.04
CA THR A 12 -4.67 -16.03 -0.90
C THR A 12 -4.74 -15.51 -2.37
N LEU A 13 -4.33 -16.40 -3.29
CA LEU A 13 -4.57 -16.53 -4.76
C LEU A 13 -5.69 -15.74 -5.48
N MET A 14 -5.39 -15.29 -6.72
CA MET A 14 -6.11 -15.71 -7.96
C MET A 14 -5.28 -15.52 -9.26
N LEU A 15 -5.38 -16.53 -10.11
CA LEU A 15 -4.73 -16.73 -11.41
C LEU A 15 -5.15 -15.75 -12.52
N ASN A 16 -4.16 -15.29 -13.28
CA ASN A 16 -4.16 -15.00 -14.73
C ASN A 16 -5.48 -14.54 -15.40
N PHE A 17 -5.52 -13.25 -15.78
CA PHE A 17 -6.04 -12.86 -17.10
C PHE A 17 -5.12 -11.81 -17.75
N ASN A 18 -4.32 -12.27 -18.71
CA ASN A 18 -3.84 -11.41 -19.79
C ASN A 18 -5.05 -10.98 -20.62
N MET A 19 -5.47 -9.72 -20.52
CA MET A 19 -6.16 -9.05 -21.61
C MET A 19 -5.55 -7.69 -21.89
N THR A 20 -4.81 -7.67 -22.99
CA THR A 20 -4.45 -6.54 -23.81
C THR A 20 -5.70 -5.69 -24.10
N GLY A 21 -5.67 -4.42 -23.68
CA GLY A 21 -6.72 -3.45 -23.98
C GLY A 21 -6.11 -2.11 -24.37
N CYS A 22 -5.73 -1.97 -25.65
CA CYS A 22 -5.41 -0.69 -26.24
C CYS A 22 -6.65 0.22 -26.19
N ALA A 23 -6.60 1.32 -25.44
CA ALA A 23 -7.56 2.40 -25.58
C ALA A 23 -6.88 3.66 -26.12
N LYS A 24 -7.40 4.07 -27.26
CA LYS A 24 -6.99 5.09 -28.21
C LYS A 24 -7.16 6.50 -27.63
N ARG A 25 -6.12 7.33 -27.76
CA ARG A 25 -6.16 8.79 -27.62
C ARG A 25 -7.10 9.37 -28.67
N ASN A 26 -8.07 10.18 -28.25
CA ASN A 26 -8.66 11.22 -29.10
C ASN A 26 -8.52 12.55 -28.38
N SER A 27 -7.67 13.40 -28.94
CA SER A 27 -7.71 14.85 -28.76
C SER A 27 -8.85 15.37 -29.62
N GLU A 28 -9.71 16.24 -29.10
CA GLU A 28 -10.39 17.25 -29.91
C GLU A 28 -10.70 18.48 -29.05
N GLU A 29 -10.14 19.57 -29.52
CA GLU A 29 -10.21 20.95 -29.04
C GLU A 29 -11.25 21.65 -29.91
N VAL A 30 -12.26 22.33 -29.34
CA VAL A 30 -12.99 23.43 -30.01
C VAL A 30 -13.44 24.49 -28.99
N GLU A 31 -13.31 25.75 -29.42
CA GLU A 31 -13.26 27.03 -28.73
C GLU A 31 -14.56 27.63 -28.12
N LYS A 32 -14.33 28.58 -27.17
CA LYS A 32 -14.94 29.92 -26.87
C LYS A 32 -16.44 30.14 -27.18
N THR A 33 -17.23 30.85 -26.37
CA THR A 33 -17.04 32.20 -25.78
C THR A 33 -18.23 32.49 -24.84
N THR A 34 -18.10 33.35 -23.83
CA THR A 34 -18.90 34.59 -23.61
C THR A 34 -18.60 35.18 -22.22
N ASN A 35 -18.19 36.45 -22.20
CA ASN A 35 -18.04 37.29 -21.02
C ASN A 35 -19.41 37.77 -20.53
N GLU A 36 -19.61 37.87 -19.21
CA GLU A 36 -20.30 39.01 -18.60
C GLU A 36 -19.89 39.15 -17.11
N SER A 37 -19.93 40.37 -16.63
CA SER A 37 -19.15 40.90 -15.50
C SER A 37 -20.02 41.21 -14.27
N ILE A 38 -19.31 41.50 -13.17
CA ILE A 38 -19.68 42.29 -11.98
C ILE A 38 -20.36 41.54 -10.82
N GLN A 39 -19.61 41.27 -9.73
CA GLN A 39 -19.62 42.06 -8.49
C GLN A 39 -18.68 41.49 -7.41
N ASN A 40 -17.90 42.37 -6.80
CA ASN A 40 -17.11 42.12 -5.60
C ASN A 40 -18.01 41.68 -4.44
N THR A 41 -17.69 40.55 -3.81
CA THR A 41 -17.86 40.40 -2.36
C THR A 41 -16.61 39.72 -1.82
N GLN A 42 -15.83 40.50 -1.09
CA GLN A 42 -14.59 40.12 -0.46
C GLN A 42 -14.94 39.52 0.91
N SER A 43 -14.84 38.19 1.06
CA SER A 43 -14.47 37.45 2.29
C SER A 43 -14.82 35.96 2.19
N GLU A 44 -14.16 35.20 1.32
CA GLU A 44 -14.14 33.72 1.39
C GLU A 44 -12.83 33.18 0.78
N THR A 45 -11.69 33.62 1.31
CA THR A 45 -10.38 33.17 0.81
C THR A 45 -9.57 32.54 1.92
N GLU A 46 -10.15 31.55 2.61
CA GLU A 46 -9.41 30.64 3.51
C GLU A 46 -10.12 29.28 3.80
N LYS A 47 -11.23 28.96 3.11
CA LYS A 47 -11.86 27.62 3.09
C LYS A 47 -11.37 26.74 1.93
N ALA A 48 -10.13 26.95 1.49
CA ALA A 48 -9.58 26.18 0.39
C ALA A 48 -9.17 24.77 0.90
N ASN A 49 -9.91 23.76 0.44
CA ASN A 49 -9.59 22.33 0.44
C ASN A 49 -9.64 21.59 1.79
N GLU A 50 -10.78 21.60 2.48
CA GLU A 50 -11.08 20.59 3.51
C GLU A 50 -12.03 19.52 2.93
N LEU A 51 -11.72 18.25 3.16
CA LEU A 51 -12.54 17.11 2.73
C LEU A 51 -13.65 16.86 3.75
N SER A 52 -14.88 16.75 3.26
CA SER A 52 -15.98 16.14 4.00
C SER A 52 -15.72 14.65 4.27
N LYS A 53 -16.52 14.07 5.15
CA LYS A 53 -16.45 12.63 5.49
C LYS A 53 -16.63 11.74 4.25
N ASP A 54 -17.56 12.09 3.36
CA ASP A 54 -17.84 11.32 2.15
C ASP A 54 -16.72 11.48 1.10
N GLU A 55 -16.16 12.68 0.94
CA GLU A 55 -15.02 12.90 0.05
C GLU A 55 -13.76 12.18 0.54
N TYR A 56 -13.52 12.19 1.85
CA TYR A 56 -12.41 11.43 2.46
C TYR A 56 -12.62 9.92 2.26
N LYS A 57 -13.83 9.42 2.46
CA LYS A 57 -14.19 8.02 2.23
C LYS A 57 -13.89 7.58 0.80
N ASP A 58 -14.35 8.33 -0.19
CA ASP A 58 -14.11 8.01 -1.60
C ASP A 58 -12.62 8.03 -1.95
N LEU A 59 -11.89 9.02 -1.42
CA LEU A 59 -10.45 9.14 -1.66
C LEU A 59 -9.67 8.01 -1.00
N LEU A 60 -9.96 7.69 0.27
CA LEU A 60 -9.29 6.65 1.02
C LEU A 60 -9.52 5.29 0.36
N THR A 61 -10.77 4.99 -0.03
CA THR A 61 -11.12 3.72 -0.70
C THR A 61 -10.32 3.55 -1.99
N LYS A 62 -10.31 4.56 -2.87
CA LYS A 62 -9.54 4.52 -4.13
C LYS A 62 -8.03 4.37 -3.91
N ASN A 63 -7.49 5.04 -2.89
CA ASN A 63 -6.06 4.95 -2.60
C ASN A 63 -5.70 3.60 -1.96
N TYR A 64 -6.59 3.03 -1.13
CA TYR A 64 -6.44 1.68 -0.60
C TYR A 64 -6.39 0.66 -1.75
N GLU A 65 -7.42 0.64 -2.60
CA GLU A 65 -7.52 -0.26 -3.76
C GLU A 65 -6.30 -0.16 -4.70
N LYS A 66 -5.78 1.06 -4.86
CA LYS A 66 -4.66 1.30 -5.76
C LYS A 66 -3.31 0.89 -5.20
N TYR A 67 -3.10 1.06 -3.88
CA TYR A 67 -1.75 0.98 -3.30
C TYR A 67 -1.61 -0.10 -2.24
N LEU A 68 -2.59 -0.27 -1.35
CA LEU A 68 -2.51 -1.26 -0.28
C LEU A 68 -3.13 -2.59 -0.68
N GLU A 69 -4.26 -2.59 -1.37
CA GLU A 69 -4.89 -3.81 -1.89
C GLU A 69 -3.95 -4.62 -2.78
N PRO A 70 -3.07 -4.06 -3.65
CA PRO A 70 -2.12 -4.86 -4.39
C PRO A 70 -0.98 -5.42 -3.54
N ILE A 71 -0.77 -4.96 -2.31
CA ILE A 71 0.09 -5.64 -1.33
C ILE A 71 -0.69 -6.82 -0.73
N ASP A 72 -1.97 -6.56 -0.43
CA ASP A 72 -2.97 -7.50 0.11
C ASP A 72 -3.38 -8.62 -0.88
N ILE A 73 -3.26 -8.41 -2.20
CA ILE A 73 -3.56 -9.40 -3.27
C ILE A 73 -2.28 -10.03 -3.83
N LYS A 74 -1.11 -9.38 -3.66
CA LYS A 74 0.17 -9.94 -4.10
C LYS A 74 0.76 -10.97 -3.17
N ASP A 75 0.34 -10.97 -1.93
CA ASP A 75 -0.01 -12.08 -1.05
C ASP A 75 0.82 -13.42 -1.16
N GLU A 76 1.66 -13.75 -2.15
CA GLU A 76 2.31 -15.04 -2.42
C GLU A 76 3.04 -15.52 -1.17
N SER A 77 2.56 -16.62 -0.57
CA SER A 77 3.17 -17.14 0.65
C SER A 77 4.62 -17.49 0.36
N VAL A 78 5.52 -17.43 1.35
CA VAL A 78 6.85 -17.97 1.11
C VAL A 78 6.74 -19.45 0.73
N ASP A 79 5.75 -20.19 1.21
CA ASP A 79 5.45 -21.53 0.71
C ASP A 79 5.07 -21.54 -0.78
N ASP A 80 4.37 -20.56 -1.35
CA ASP A 80 4.10 -20.46 -2.81
C ASP A 80 5.31 -19.98 -3.58
N LEU A 81 6.06 -19.03 -3.00
CA LEU A 81 7.36 -18.59 -3.45
C LEU A 81 8.41 -19.70 -3.32
N LEU A 82 8.09 -20.86 -2.72
CA LEU A 82 8.94 -22.04 -2.57
C LEU A 82 8.39 -23.28 -3.25
N ASP A 83 7.06 -23.40 -3.40
CA ASP A 83 6.34 -24.47 -4.10
C ASP A 83 6.36 -24.21 -5.61
N ASN A 84 5.99 -23.00 -6.04
CA ASN A 84 6.11 -22.57 -7.45
C ASN A 84 7.58 -22.46 -7.89
N ASN A 85 8.49 -22.31 -6.92
CA ASN A 85 9.91 -22.08 -7.12
C ASN A 85 10.77 -23.19 -6.51
N SER A 86 10.18 -24.38 -6.34
CA SER A 86 10.90 -25.59 -5.93
C SER A 86 12.08 -25.88 -6.87
N ASN A 87 12.01 -25.38 -8.11
CA ASN A 87 13.06 -25.42 -9.12
C ASN A 87 13.95 -24.17 -9.23
N LEU A 88 13.62 -23.05 -8.57
CA LEU A 88 14.47 -21.87 -8.59
C LEU A 88 15.74 -22.09 -7.76
N ASN A 89 16.81 -21.46 -8.23
CA ASN A 89 18.07 -21.39 -7.49
C ASN A 89 18.01 -20.28 -6.41
N ASN A 90 19.01 -20.28 -5.51
CA ASN A 90 19.06 -19.32 -4.40
C ASN A 90 19.09 -17.85 -4.87
N GLU A 91 19.69 -17.55 -6.02
CA GLU A 91 19.78 -16.19 -6.57
C GLU A 91 18.40 -15.68 -6.99
N GLU A 92 17.63 -16.52 -7.68
CA GLU A 92 16.27 -16.17 -8.12
C GLU A 92 15.32 -15.99 -6.91
N LEU A 93 15.43 -16.85 -5.90
CA LEU A 93 14.65 -16.72 -4.66
C LEU A 93 14.96 -15.44 -3.90
N ILE A 94 16.24 -15.12 -3.71
CA ILE A 94 16.67 -13.87 -3.06
C ILE A 94 16.15 -12.66 -3.85
N LYS A 95 16.27 -12.69 -5.19
CA LYS A 95 15.81 -11.60 -6.05
C LYS A 95 14.29 -11.40 -5.98
N ASN A 96 13.51 -12.48 -5.93
CA ASN A 96 12.06 -12.37 -5.78
C ASN A 96 11.69 -11.74 -4.44
N TYR A 97 12.38 -12.13 -3.36
CA TYR A 97 12.17 -11.51 -2.05
C TYR A 97 12.60 -10.02 -2.02
N GLU A 98 13.70 -9.65 -2.69
CA GLU A 98 14.10 -8.24 -2.88
C GLU A 98 13.02 -7.43 -3.58
N ASN A 99 12.44 -7.98 -4.66
CA ASN A 99 11.35 -7.34 -5.40
C ASN A 99 10.11 -7.17 -4.53
N LEU A 100 9.72 -8.20 -3.77
CA LEU A 100 8.57 -8.14 -2.86
C LEU A 100 8.72 -7.02 -1.82
N LEU A 101 9.90 -6.93 -1.18
CA LEU A 101 10.20 -5.86 -0.23
C LEU A 101 10.15 -4.49 -0.90
N SER A 102 10.74 -4.36 -2.09
CA SER A 102 10.75 -3.09 -2.84
C SER A 102 9.35 -2.65 -3.25
N ASP A 103 8.53 -3.57 -3.78
CA ASP A 103 7.16 -3.29 -4.20
C ASP A 103 6.29 -2.88 -3.02
N SER A 104 6.38 -3.60 -1.90
CA SER A 104 5.65 -3.28 -0.68
C SER A 104 6.01 -1.88 -0.17
N LYS A 105 7.30 -1.55 -0.13
CA LYS A 105 7.77 -0.21 0.27
C LYS A 105 7.23 0.87 -0.65
N ASN A 106 7.35 0.71 -1.97
CA ASN A 106 6.90 1.70 -2.95
C ASN A 106 5.39 1.93 -2.87
N ASN A 107 4.63 0.87 -2.64
CA ASN A 107 3.19 0.94 -2.48
C ASN A 107 2.79 1.67 -1.19
N ILE A 108 3.40 1.35 -0.05
CA ILE A 108 3.15 2.06 1.22
C ILE A 108 3.58 3.54 1.12
N GLU A 109 4.71 3.84 0.49
CA GLU A 109 5.15 5.22 0.24
C GLU A 109 4.14 5.98 -0.62
N SER A 110 3.59 5.33 -1.65
CA SER A 110 2.58 5.92 -2.53
C SER A 110 1.25 6.15 -1.82
N PHE A 111 0.80 5.19 -1.01
CA PHE A 111 -0.37 5.32 -0.16
C PHE A 111 -0.20 6.48 0.82
N LYS A 112 0.88 6.48 1.61
CA LYS A 112 1.21 7.56 2.55
C LYS A 112 1.19 8.92 1.86
N LYS A 113 1.89 9.06 0.74
CA LYS A 113 1.94 10.31 -0.03
C LYS A 113 0.54 10.77 -0.48
N SER A 114 -0.36 9.84 -0.79
CA SER A 114 -1.72 10.16 -1.22
C SER A 114 -2.62 10.68 -0.10
N ILE A 115 -2.30 10.38 1.16
CA ILE A 115 -3.06 10.80 2.35
C ILE A 115 -2.38 11.90 3.18
N THR A 116 -1.10 12.17 2.91
CA THR A 116 -0.33 13.25 3.57
C THR A 116 -0.82 14.63 3.17
N GLY A 117 -1.02 15.49 4.16
CA GLY A 117 -1.40 16.89 3.95
C GLY A 117 -2.88 17.11 3.65
N LEU A 118 -3.70 16.04 3.68
CA LEU A 118 -5.14 16.16 3.64
C LEU A 118 -5.65 16.90 4.88
N LYS A 119 -6.59 17.81 4.66
CA LYS A 119 -7.39 18.44 5.72
C LYS A 119 -8.77 17.83 5.69
N ILE A 120 -9.22 17.26 6.80
CA ILE A 120 -10.47 16.52 6.93
C ILE A 120 -11.32 17.24 7.98
N ILE A 121 -12.58 17.52 7.65
CA ILE A 121 -13.49 18.28 8.53
C ILE A 121 -13.75 17.52 9.85
N ASP A 122 -13.89 16.19 9.77
CA ASP A 122 -14.06 15.34 10.93
C ASP A 122 -12.73 15.18 11.68
N SER A 123 -12.68 15.69 12.90
CA SER A 123 -11.45 15.72 13.70
C SER A 123 -10.95 14.33 14.09
N LYS A 124 -11.85 13.35 14.25
CA LYS A 124 -11.46 11.98 14.58
C LYS A 124 -10.84 11.29 13.36
N LEU A 125 -11.41 11.51 12.17
CA LEU A 125 -10.81 11.03 10.92
C LEU A 125 -9.49 11.74 10.61
N GLN A 126 -9.35 13.03 10.94
CA GLN A 126 -8.07 13.74 10.83
C GLN A 126 -6.98 13.14 11.72
N GLU A 127 -7.31 12.78 12.97
CA GLU A 127 -6.41 12.10 13.89
C GLU A 127 -5.99 10.74 13.33
N LEU A 128 -6.96 9.90 12.94
CA LEU A 128 -6.70 8.57 12.39
C LEU A 128 -5.90 8.63 11.07
N ASN A 129 -6.15 9.63 10.21
CA ASN A 129 -5.34 9.83 9.01
C ASN A 129 -3.88 10.18 9.36
N SER A 130 -3.66 10.93 10.44
CA SER A 130 -2.32 11.24 10.92
C SER A 130 -1.63 10.00 11.49
N ASP A 131 -2.38 9.15 12.20
CA ASP A 131 -1.90 7.85 12.67
C ASP A 131 -1.52 6.94 11.50
N LEU A 132 -2.35 6.84 10.45
CA LEU A 132 -2.04 6.07 9.23
C LEU A 132 -0.70 6.49 8.61
N ILE A 133 -0.42 7.78 8.55
CA ILE A 133 0.85 8.31 8.05
C ILE A 133 2.00 7.83 8.92
N SER A 134 1.87 7.95 10.25
CA SER A 134 2.91 7.53 11.19
C SER A 134 3.19 6.03 11.13
N TYR A 135 2.14 5.21 11.03
CA TYR A 135 2.29 3.76 10.92
C TYR A 135 2.82 3.34 9.55
N SER A 136 2.50 4.07 8.48
CA SER A 136 3.13 3.88 7.17
C SER A 136 4.64 4.14 7.21
N ASP A 137 5.10 5.17 7.94
CA ASP A 137 6.53 5.42 8.13
C ASP A 137 7.22 4.26 8.87
N LYS A 138 6.63 3.76 9.95
CA LYS A 138 7.15 2.61 10.69
C LYS A 138 7.23 1.36 9.80
N ALA A 139 6.22 1.11 8.97
CA ALA A 139 6.20 0.01 8.03
C ALA A 139 7.36 0.08 7.04
N ILE A 140 7.59 1.27 6.46
CA ILE A 140 8.70 1.52 5.54
C ILE A 140 10.06 1.27 6.23
N GLU A 141 10.23 1.73 7.48
CA GLU A 141 11.47 1.49 8.25
C GLU A 141 11.72 0.01 8.50
N ILE A 142 10.68 -0.77 8.78
CA ILE A 142 10.79 -2.23 8.95
C ILE A 142 11.27 -2.87 7.64
N ILE A 143 10.68 -2.49 6.51
CA ILE A 143 11.08 -3.03 5.20
C ILE A 143 12.55 -2.67 4.89
N ILE A 144 12.98 -1.44 5.17
CA ILE A 144 14.38 -1.02 4.98
C ILE A 144 15.32 -1.90 5.82
N LYS A 145 15.01 -2.14 7.10
CA LYS A 145 15.83 -3.01 7.96
C LYS A 145 15.92 -4.44 7.41
N LYS A 146 14.85 -4.96 6.82
CA LYS A 146 14.86 -6.28 6.16
C LYS A 146 15.73 -6.30 4.91
N GLN A 147 15.64 -5.24 4.08
CA GLN A 147 16.51 -5.09 2.90
C GLN A 147 17.99 -5.04 3.31
N ASP A 148 18.31 -4.30 4.37
CA ASP A 148 19.67 -4.20 4.89
C ASP A 148 20.18 -5.53 5.46
N ASP A 149 19.38 -6.25 6.27
CA ASP A 149 19.76 -7.58 6.79
C ASP A 149 19.96 -8.60 5.66
N LEU A 150 19.10 -8.58 4.64
CA LEU A 150 19.24 -9.44 3.46
C LEU A 150 20.53 -9.13 2.71
N ASN A 151 20.82 -7.85 2.46
CA ASN A 151 22.05 -7.42 1.79
C ASN A 151 23.31 -7.85 2.55
N LEU A 152 23.29 -7.75 3.89
CA LEU A 152 24.41 -8.20 4.74
C LEU A 152 24.65 -9.70 4.69
N LYS A 153 23.58 -10.50 4.50
CA LYS A 153 23.65 -11.97 4.49
C LYS A 153 23.65 -12.59 3.10
N LYS A 154 23.47 -11.79 2.05
CA LYS A 154 23.23 -12.23 0.68
C LYS A 154 24.27 -13.24 0.19
N GLU A 155 25.55 -12.96 0.37
CA GLU A 155 26.62 -13.86 -0.08
C GLU A 155 26.61 -15.22 0.64
N ASP A 156 26.30 -15.23 1.93
CA ASP A 156 26.24 -16.45 2.73
C ASP A 156 24.99 -17.27 2.38
N LEU A 157 23.86 -16.59 2.18
CA LEU A 157 22.60 -17.20 1.76
C LEU A 157 22.71 -17.82 0.36
N LEU A 158 23.40 -17.16 -0.58
CA LEU A 158 23.65 -17.71 -1.92
C LEU A 158 24.43 -19.03 -1.87
N LYS A 159 25.36 -19.17 -0.92
CA LYS A 159 26.20 -20.38 -0.74
C LYS A 159 25.54 -21.43 0.16
N SER A 160 24.50 -21.07 0.88
CA SER A 160 23.79 -21.97 1.79
C SER A 160 22.97 -23.02 1.04
N ASP A 161 22.63 -24.11 1.72
CA ASP A 161 21.65 -25.04 1.19
C ASP A 161 20.26 -24.37 1.12
N LYS A 162 19.43 -24.86 0.20
CA LYS A 162 18.11 -24.26 -0.06
C LYS A 162 17.23 -24.19 1.19
N ASN A 163 17.30 -25.18 2.10
CA ASN A 163 16.50 -25.17 3.33
C ASN A 163 16.96 -24.08 4.30
N SER A 164 18.26 -23.81 4.38
CA SER A 164 18.79 -22.70 5.17
C SER A 164 18.31 -21.34 4.66
N LEU A 165 18.28 -21.13 3.33
CA LEU A 165 17.70 -19.93 2.72
C LEU A 165 16.21 -19.81 3.04
N ILE A 166 15.45 -20.89 2.86
CA ILE A 166 14.01 -20.96 3.16
C ILE A 166 13.74 -20.55 4.60
N ASN A 167 14.42 -21.20 5.55
CA ASN A 167 14.26 -20.92 6.97
C ASN A 167 14.62 -19.47 7.34
N TYR A 168 15.59 -18.88 6.65
CA TYR A 168 15.92 -17.47 6.84
C TYR A 168 14.78 -16.55 6.36
N LEU A 169 14.26 -16.80 5.15
CA LEU A 169 13.17 -16.00 4.56
C LEU A 169 11.89 -16.10 5.39
N ASP A 170 11.51 -17.31 5.79
CA ASP A 170 10.33 -17.61 6.62
C ASP A 170 10.38 -16.86 7.97
N ARG A 171 11.48 -17.01 8.71
CA ARG A 171 11.69 -16.29 9.98
C ARG A 171 11.66 -14.78 9.83
N LYS A 172 12.17 -14.26 8.70
CA LYS A 172 12.18 -12.83 8.46
C LYS A 172 10.80 -12.29 8.14
N LEU A 173 9.86 -13.12 7.71
CA LEU A 173 8.46 -12.71 7.49
C LEU A 173 7.68 -12.62 8.79
N ASP A 174 7.84 -13.60 9.69
CA ASP A 174 7.15 -13.66 10.99
C ASP A 174 7.53 -12.55 11.97
N GLU A 175 8.70 -11.92 11.84
CA GLU A 175 9.18 -10.88 12.76
C GLU A 175 8.41 -9.54 12.67
N ILE A 176 7.31 -9.45 11.93
CA ILE A 176 6.40 -8.28 11.94
C ILE A 176 5.22 -8.54 12.86
N ASP A 177 5.49 -8.75 14.15
CA ASP A 177 4.43 -8.95 15.12
C ASP A 177 4.49 -7.93 16.25
N ASN A 178 3.36 -7.22 16.40
CA ASN A 178 2.88 -6.46 17.55
C ASN A 178 3.60 -5.14 17.93
N ASN A 179 3.08 -4.02 17.41
CA ASN A 179 2.51 -2.94 18.23
C ASN A 179 1.95 -1.85 17.29
N ASP A 180 0.62 -1.77 17.25
CA ASP A 180 -0.21 -0.84 16.47
C ASP A 180 0.11 -0.86 14.96
N ASN A 181 -0.60 -1.71 14.21
CA ASN A 181 -0.43 -1.84 12.78
C ASN A 181 -1.32 -0.83 12.01
N ILE A 182 -1.02 -0.68 10.72
CA ILE A 182 -1.83 0.12 9.78
C ILE A 182 -3.29 -0.39 9.80
N ASP A 183 -3.50 -1.69 10.00
CA ASP A 183 -4.82 -2.34 10.02
C ASP A 183 -5.70 -1.88 11.16
N ASP A 184 -5.18 -1.79 12.38
CA ASP A 184 -5.94 -1.34 13.55
C ASP A 184 -6.47 0.07 13.35
N VAL A 185 -5.70 0.91 12.63
CA VAL A 185 -6.12 2.27 12.29
C VAL A 185 -7.14 2.26 11.16
N LEU A 186 -6.93 1.42 10.13
CA LEU A 186 -7.90 1.25 9.05
C LEU A 186 -9.23 0.72 9.58
N ASP A 187 -9.25 -0.31 10.43
CA ASP A 187 -10.45 -0.86 11.07
C ASP A 187 -11.25 0.25 11.79
N LYS A 188 -10.57 1.10 12.55
CA LYS A 188 -11.22 2.25 13.21
C LYS A 188 -11.79 3.25 12.21
N ILE A 189 -11.09 3.52 11.11
CA ILE A 189 -11.58 4.41 10.05
C ILE A 189 -12.80 3.80 9.36
N GLU A 190 -12.80 2.50 9.11
CA GLU A 190 -13.92 1.80 8.49
C GLU A 190 -15.17 1.82 9.33
N ASP A 191 -15.04 1.53 10.62
CA ASP A 191 -16.13 1.61 11.58
C ASP A 191 -16.75 3.02 11.58
N LEU A 192 -15.92 4.06 11.50
CA LEU A 192 -16.39 5.44 11.42
C LEU A 192 -17.04 5.78 10.08
N LEU A 193 -16.50 5.27 8.96
CA LEU A 193 -16.97 5.58 7.61
C LEU A 193 -18.10 4.65 7.11
N GLY A 194 -18.38 3.57 7.84
CA GLY A 194 -19.30 2.51 7.43
C GLY A 194 -18.88 1.90 6.08
N ILE A 195 -17.59 1.61 5.92
CA ILE A 195 -17.04 0.95 4.73
C ILE A 195 -16.39 -0.38 5.10
N ASP A 196 -16.03 -1.14 4.08
CA ASP A 196 -15.28 -2.38 4.18
C ASP A 196 -14.36 -2.41 2.96
N LEU A 197 -13.08 -2.13 3.21
CA LEU A 197 -11.95 -2.08 2.28
C LEU A 197 -11.43 -3.49 1.94
N SER A 198 -11.92 -4.52 2.64
CA SER A 198 -11.49 -5.93 2.52
C SER A 198 -12.52 -6.82 1.79
N LYS A 199 -13.35 -6.24 0.92
CA LYS A 199 -14.45 -6.93 0.23
C LYS A 199 -14.05 -7.76 -0.98
#